data_AF-F1A3Q6-F1
#
_entry.id   AF-F1A3Q6-F1
#
_cell.length_a   1.000
_cell.length_b   1.000
_cell.length_c   1.000
_cell.angle_alpha   90.00
_cell.angle_beta   90.00
_cell.angle_gamma   90.00
#
_symmetry.space_group_name_H-M   'P 1'
#
loop_
_entity.id
_entity.type
_entity.pdbx_description
1 polymer ?
#
loop_
_entity_poly.entity_id
_entity_poly.type
_entity_poly.pdbx_seq_one_letter_code
_entity_poly.pdbx_strand_id
1 'polypeptide(L)'
;MGAQPRYQYPKTIYTTPGGYWCVKPLGYKRNFTTAIVGVAVTLGIAFIIGSRIERRPLTGHPCAPIPPTQHVNKYREVDDPYYSTKVANKQ
;
A
#
# COMPACT_ATOMS: atom_id res chain seq x y z
N MET A 1 14.62 22.98 13.23
CA MET A 1 13.40 23.14 14.05
C MET A 1 13.84 23.38 15.48
N GLY A 2 13.52 24.54 16.06
CA GLY A 2 14.15 25.03 17.30
C GLY A 2 13.61 24.38 18.57
N ALA A 3 14.50 24.15 19.54
CA ALA A 3 14.14 23.72 20.88
C ALA A 3 13.78 24.93 21.76
N GLN A 4 12.61 25.53 21.54
CA GLN A 4 12.10 26.57 22.44
C GLN A 4 11.66 25.98 23.80
N PRO A 5 11.64 26.79 24.88
CA PRO A 5 11.16 26.36 26.19
C PRO A 5 9.75 25.78 26.12
N ARG A 6 9.55 24.60 26.68
CA ARG A 6 8.24 23.94 26.73
C ARG A 6 7.48 24.43 27.95
N TYR A 7 6.31 25.02 27.74
CA TYR A 7 5.37 25.33 28.82
C TYR A 7 4.97 24.06 29.59
N GLN A 8 4.67 24.23 30.89
CA GLN A 8 4.11 23.15 31.70
C GLN A 8 2.75 22.70 31.16
N TYR A 9 2.43 21.43 31.34
CA TYR A 9 1.20 20.80 30.86
C TYR A 9 0.74 19.70 31.83
N PRO A 10 -0.58 19.41 31.90
CA PRO A 10 -1.10 18.35 32.75
C PRO A 10 -0.65 16.96 32.26
N LYS A 11 0.04 16.21 33.12
CA LYS A 11 0.57 14.87 32.80
C LYS A 11 -0.48 13.75 32.88
N THR A 12 -1.66 14.05 33.42
CA THR A 12 -2.77 13.11 33.62
C THR A 12 -3.72 12.99 32.43
N ILE A 13 -3.63 13.90 31.45
CA ILE A 13 -4.46 13.86 30.25
C ILE A 13 -3.84 12.91 29.23
N TYR A 14 -4.55 11.82 28.93
CA TYR A 14 -4.20 10.90 27.84
C TYR A 14 -4.99 11.25 26.57
N THR A 15 -4.30 11.31 25.43
CA THR A 15 -4.88 11.53 24.11
C THR A 15 -4.26 10.59 23.09
N THR A 16 -5.09 9.94 22.28
CA THR A 16 -4.70 8.91 21.30
C THR A 16 -3.58 9.31 20.32
N PRO A 17 -3.56 10.53 19.72
CA PRO A 17 -2.47 10.96 18.85
C PRO A 17 -1.17 11.35 19.59
N GLY A 18 -1.12 11.16 20.91
CA GLY A 18 -0.12 11.75 21.79
C GLY A 18 -0.60 13.06 22.42
N GLY A 19 0.05 13.45 23.51
CA GLY A 19 -0.20 14.70 24.23
C GLY A 19 0.85 15.77 23.94
N TYR A 20 0.90 16.77 24.81
CA TYR A 20 1.83 17.90 24.69
C TYR A 20 3.29 17.44 24.59
N TRP A 21 3.96 17.86 23.51
CA TRP A 21 5.40 17.68 23.29
C TRP A 21 5.90 16.21 23.22
N CYS A 22 5.05 15.25 22.83
CA CYS A 22 5.36 13.83 22.63
C CYS A 22 6.31 13.51 21.46
N VAL A 23 7.40 14.27 21.29
CA VAL A 23 8.32 14.20 20.13
C VAL A 23 9.12 12.89 20.07
N LYS A 24 9.52 12.32 21.21
CA LYS A 24 10.25 11.03 21.32
C LYS A 24 9.92 10.32 22.65
N PRO A 25 8.77 9.63 22.77
CA PRO A 25 8.48 8.79 23.94
C PRO A 25 9.47 7.61 24.05
N LEU A 26 9.58 7.03 25.24
CA LEU A 26 10.37 5.80 25.46
C LEU A 26 9.86 4.69 24.52
N GLY A 27 10.79 4.00 23.86
CA GLY A 27 10.45 2.97 22.87
C GLY A 27 10.01 3.47 21.49
N TYR A 28 9.93 4.79 21.22
CA TYR A 28 9.47 5.36 19.95
C TYR A 28 10.03 4.65 18.71
N LYS A 29 11.34 4.41 18.65
CA LYS A 29 12.00 3.72 17.52
C LYS A 29 11.35 2.36 17.22
N ARG A 30 11.18 1.52 18.25
CA ARG A 30 10.60 0.16 18.10
C ARG A 30 9.15 0.24 17.63
N ASN A 31 8.35 1.10 18.27
CA ASN A 31 6.92 1.23 18.00
C ASN A 31 6.67 1.81 16.59
N PHE A 32 7.53 2.74 16.15
CA PHE A 32 7.52 3.29 14.78
C PHE A 32 7.91 2.24 13.74
N THR A 33 8.95 1.43 13.99
CA THR A 33 9.30 0.30 13.12
C THR A 33 8.16 -0.71 13.01
N THR A 34 7.50 -1.10 14.11
CA THR A 34 6.35 -2.02 14.06
C THR A 34 5.15 -1.42 13.31
N ALA A 35 4.91 -0.11 13.44
CA ALA A 35 3.85 0.56 12.69
C ALA A 35 4.13 0.58 11.18
N ILE A 36 5.36 0.93 10.77
CA ILE A 36 5.76 0.89 9.35
C ILE A 36 5.68 -0.53 8.78
N VAL A 37 6.16 -1.54 9.51
CA VAL A 37 6.09 -2.95 9.06
C VAL A 37 4.63 -3.40 8.92
N GLY A 38 3.75 -3.05 9.86
CA GLY A 38 2.32 -3.35 9.75
C GLY A 38 1.66 -2.71 8.53
N VAL A 39 1.92 -1.43 8.27
CA VAL A 39 1.43 -0.72 7.08
C VAL A 39 2.01 -1.31 5.78
N ALA A 40 3.30 -1.60 5.73
CA ALA A 40 3.96 -2.18 4.55
C ALA A 40 3.44 -3.60 4.23
N VAL A 41 3.25 -4.45 5.25
CA VAL A 41 2.71 -5.82 5.07
C VAL A 41 1.24 -5.78 4.64
N THR A 42 0.41 -4.95 5.27
CA THR A 42 -1.02 -4.86 4.90
C THR A 42 -1.23 -4.31 3.50
N LEU A 43 -0.53 -3.22 3.12
CA LEU A 43 -0.56 -2.69 1.75
C LEU A 43 0.04 -3.67 0.74
N GLY A 44 1.13 -4.37 1.11
CA GLY A 44 1.78 -5.37 0.25
C GLY A 44 0.86 -6.56 -0.05
N ILE A 45 0.17 -7.11 0.95
CA ILE A 45 -0.80 -8.20 0.77
C ILE A 45 -1.99 -7.72 -0.08
N ALA A 46 -2.54 -6.52 0.18
CA ALA A 46 -3.61 -5.96 -0.62
C ALA A 46 -3.19 -5.77 -2.09
N PHE A 47 -1.97 -5.30 -2.34
CA PHE A 47 -1.41 -5.17 -3.68
C PHE A 47 -1.15 -6.52 -4.37
N ILE A 48 -0.67 -7.55 -3.65
CA ILE A 48 -0.45 -8.90 -4.21
C ILE A 48 -1.77 -9.59 -4.57
N ILE A 49 -2.82 -9.40 -3.77
CA ILE A 49 -4.16 -9.93 -4.07
C ILE A 49 -4.74 -9.19 -5.29
N GLY A 50 -4.68 -7.85 -5.30
CA GLY A 50 -5.08 -7.04 -6.45
C GLY A 50 -4.36 -7.44 -7.73
N SER A 51 -3.04 -7.61 -7.67
CA SER A 51 -2.19 -7.96 -8.82
C SER A 51 -2.23 -9.42 -9.27
N ARG A 52 -3.06 -10.26 -8.63
CA ARG A 52 -3.37 -11.64 -9.08
C ARG A 52 -4.80 -11.82 -9.57
N ILE A 53 -5.69 -10.88 -9.21
CA ILE A 53 -7.02 -10.68 -9.83
C ILE A 53 -6.87 -9.88 -11.16
N GLU A 54 -5.64 -9.70 -11.63
CA GLU A 54 -5.26 -8.73 -12.65
C GLU A 54 -5.37 -9.25 -14.09
N ARG A 55 -6.58 -9.26 -14.72
CA ARG A 55 -6.78 -9.59 -16.16
C ARG A 55 -7.94 -8.85 -16.95
N ARG A 56 -7.87 -8.60 -18.30
CA ARG A 56 -8.87 -7.96 -19.28
C ARG A 56 -8.36 -7.95 -20.79
N PRO A 57 -8.84 -8.59 -21.90
CA PRO A 57 -8.33 -8.51 -23.32
C PRO A 57 -6.82 -8.19 -23.66
N LEU A 58 -6.40 -7.72 -24.88
CA LEU A 58 -5.15 -6.91 -25.21
C LEU A 58 -5.09 -6.35 -26.67
N THR A 59 -4.36 -5.24 -26.92
CA THR A 59 -3.50 -4.84 -28.09
C THR A 59 -3.03 -3.36 -28.00
N GLY A 60 -1.74 -3.05 -28.13
CA GLY A 60 -1.24 -1.66 -28.03
C GLY A 60 -1.39 -0.83 -29.32
N HIS A 61 -2.19 0.24 -29.31
CA HIS A 61 -2.37 1.11 -30.49
C HIS A 61 -1.18 2.09 -30.64
N PRO A 62 -0.56 2.25 -31.82
CA PRO A 62 0.69 3.04 -32.00
C PRO A 62 0.56 4.56 -31.79
N CYS A 63 -0.58 5.06 -31.31
CA CYS A 63 -0.90 6.48 -31.17
C CYS A 63 -1.47 6.84 -29.77
N ALA A 64 -1.58 5.87 -28.85
CA ALA A 64 -2.33 6.02 -27.61
C ALA A 64 -1.48 5.67 -26.37
N PRO A 65 -1.53 6.47 -25.28
CA PRO A 65 -0.86 6.14 -24.03
C PRO A 65 -1.38 4.82 -23.42
N ILE A 66 -0.46 3.91 -23.11
CA ILE A 66 -0.79 2.66 -22.40
C ILE A 66 -0.92 2.97 -20.90
N PRO A 67 -2.02 2.58 -20.22
CA PRO A 67 -2.19 2.85 -18.80
C PRO A 67 -1.15 2.12 -17.90
N PRO A 68 -0.73 2.71 -16.76
CA PRO A 68 0.59 2.44 -16.13
C PRO A 68 0.79 1.12 -15.35
N THR A 69 -0.23 0.29 -15.16
CA THR A 69 -0.07 -1.09 -14.65
C THR A 69 -0.91 -2.01 -15.53
N GLN A 70 -0.65 -3.33 -15.56
CA GLN A 70 -1.59 -4.21 -16.22
C GLN A 70 -3.00 -4.03 -15.62
N HIS A 71 -3.12 -3.77 -14.31
CA HIS A 71 -4.39 -3.50 -13.62
C HIS A 71 -5.26 -2.44 -14.29
N VAL A 72 -4.60 -1.38 -14.79
CA VAL A 72 -5.28 -0.28 -15.47
C VAL A 72 -5.18 -0.36 -16.99
N ASN A 73 -4.27 -1.17 -17.56
CA ASN A 73 -4.22 -1.50 -18.97
C ASN A 73 -5.58 -2.11 -19.40
N LYS A 74 -6.11 -1.77 -20.59
CA LYS A 74 -7.41 -2.25 -21.09
C LYS A 74 -7.46 -3.79 -21.31
N TYR A 75 -6.34 -4.44 -21.02
CA TYR A 75 -5.55 -5.23 -21.95
C TYR A 75 -4.50 -6.04 -21.10
N ARG A 76 -4.90 -7.26 -20.67
CA ARG A 76 -4.35 -8.27 -19.72
C ARG A 76 -5.14 -9.65 -19.60
N GLU A 77 -6.17 -10.02 -20.41
CA GLU A 77 -6.89 -11.36 -20.34
C GLU A 77 -6.79 -12.25 -21.56
N VAL A 78 -7.00 -11.71 -22.76
CA VAL A 78 -6.90 -12.51 -24.00
C VAL A 78 -5.43 -12.76 -24.32
N ASP A 79 -4.56 -11.88 -23.83
CA ASP A 79 -3.11 -12.09 -23.70
C ASP A 79 -2.73 -12.50 -22.26
N ASP A 80 -3.63 -13.14 -21.51
CA ASP A 80 -3.18 -14.17 -20.58
C ASP A 80 -2.82 -15.36 -21.48
N PRO A 81 -1.53 -15.68 -21.72
CA PRO A 81 -1.17 -16.71 -22.70
C PRO A 81 -1.63 -18.12 -22.29
N TYR A 82 -2.11 -18.25 -21.05
CA TYR A 82 -2.73 -19.45 -20.52
C TYR A 82 -4.27 -19.41 -20.61
N TYR A 83 -4.89 -18.47 -21.34
CA TYR A 83 -6.35 -18.38 -21.45
C TYR A 83 -6.96 -19.72 -21.94
N SER A 84 -6.41 -20.28 -23.03
CA SER A 84 -6.83 -21.57 -23.57
C SER A 84 -6.56 -22.75 -22.62
N THR A 85 -5.42 -22.78 -21.92
CA THR A 85 -5.07 -23.86 -20.97
C THR A 85 -5.74 -23.72 -19.61
N LYS A 86 -6.17 -22.52 -19.20
CA LYS A 86 -7.04 -22.25 -18.04
C LYS A 86 -8.51 -22.54 -18.34
N VAL A 87 -8.88 -22.62 -19.62
CA VAL A 87 -10.18 -23.14 -20.10
C VAL A 87 -10.13 -24.67 -20.21
N ALA A 88 -9.07 -25.24 -20.77
CA ALA A 88 -8.90 -26.70 -20.90
C ALA A 88 -8.76 -27.41 -19.54
N ASN A 89 -7.87 -26.94 -18.64
CA ASN A 89 -7.71 -27.48 -17.28
C ASN A 89 -8.82 -27.03 -16.31
N LYS A 90 -9.99 -26.64 -16.84
CA LYS A 90 -11.22 -26.34 -16.10
C LYS A 90 -12.36 -27.31 -16.42
N GLN A 91 -12.12 -28.26 -17.32
CA GLN A 91 -12.91 -29.46 -17.54
C GLN A 91 -12.35 -30.62 -16.70
#